data_AF-A0A7Y4ZRW9-F1
#
_entry.id   AF-A0A7Y4ZRW9-F1
#
_cell.length_a   1.000
_cell.length_b   1.000
_cell.length_c   1.000
_cell.angle_alpha   90.00
_cell.angle_beta   90.00
_cell.angle_gamma   90.00
#
_symmetry.space_group_name_H-M   'P 1'
#
loop_
_entity.id
_entity.type
_entity.pdbx_description
1 polymer ?
#
loop_
_entity_poly.entity_id
_entity_poly.type
_entity_poly.pdbx_seq_one_letter_code
_entity_poly.pdbx_strand_id
1 'polypeptide(L)'
;MAISARMKGTLVAACLVAGCAGLSHRAPPTKVTPVAEIARGGTATAGRDAGCAKCHAAESREWETSLHHASFSDGDFQRSFAVEPLDFCFSCHAPQAAGRDDLAGAARGVGCASCHPTAHGATARVEAGRSCDHCHEFSFPDRAEPMQKTVTEHRNGSLGKSCVDCHMRPGKGGLDHRFWTARDPELLRRSLAVDRARMAAGEVEIALRTVDVGHAFPTGDLFRRIVVRVWTEDAHGVITSDNETILGRRFDHQHTGMGGSLEVRDDRIFGTRTVRVPVPENAARASVRIRYERVAVDTPQMTSVFDSTPLFERDLTPQPQQ
;
A
#
# COMPACT_ATOMS: atom_id res chain seq x y z
N MET A 1 -28.33 -28.28 -88.95
CA MET A 1 -28.23 -29.51 -88.15
C MET A 1 -27.79 -29.14 -86.74
N ALA A 2 -28.67 -29.35 -85.75
CA ALA A 2 -28.47 -29.45 -84.30
C ALA A 2 -27.71 -28.33 -83.53
N ILE A 3 -28.01 -27.93 -82.29
CA ILE A 3 -29.09 -28.12 -81.31
C ILE A 3 -28.93 -26.93 -80.33
N SER A 4 -30.05 -26.38 -79.87
CA SER A 4 -30.17 -25.34 -78.85
C SER A 4 -29.71 -25.84 -77.47
N ALA A 5 -28.93 -25.04 -76.73
CA ALA A 5 -28.65 -25.26 -75.32
C ALA A 5 -28.90 -23.98 -74.51
N ARG A 6 -29.93 -24.05 -73.65
CA ARG A 6 -30.33 -23.02 -72.69
C ARG A 6 -29.32 -22.94 -71.54
N MET A 7 -28.79 -21.74 -71.28
CA MET A 7 -28.09 -21.42 -70.03
C MET A 7 -29.10 -21.35 -68.87
N LYS A 8 -28.91 -22.18 -67.84
CA LYS A 8 -29.59 -22.05 -66.55
C LYS A 8 -28.65 -21.31 -65.59
N GLY A 9 -29.14 -20.21 -65.04
CA GLY A 9 -28.44 -19.42 -64.02
C GLY A 9 -28.29 -20.17 -62.70
N THR A 10 -27.19 -19.90 -62.00
CA THR A 10 -26.94 -20.35 -60.64
C THR A 10 -26.89 -19.09 -59.77
N LEU A 11 -27.89 -18.92 -58.90
CA LEU A 11 -27.87 -17.92 -57.84
C LEU A 11 -26.77 -18.28 -56.83
N VAL A 12 -25.87 -17.34 -56.56
CA VAL A 12 -24.97 -17.39 -55.40
C VAL A 12 -25.72 -16.78 -54.21
N ALA A 13 -26.05 -17.61 -53.22
CA ALA A 13 -26.64 -17.16 -51.96
C ALA A 13 -25.56 -16.51 -51.08
N ALA A 14 -25.68 -15.20 -50.86
CA ALA A 14 -24.89 -14.47 -49.87
C ALA A 14 -25.39 -14.82 -48.46
N CYS A 15 -24.60 -15.57 -47.70
CA CYS A 15 -24.83 -15.74 -46.26
C CYS A 15 -24.46 -14.44 -45.53
N LEU A 16 -25.47 -13.67 -45.15
CA LEU A 16 -25.38 -12.62 -44.15
C LEU A 16 -25.15 -13.26 -42.77
N VAL A 17 -23.91 -13.18 -42.27
CA VAL A 17 -23.63 -13.45 -40.86
C VAL A 17 -24.12 -12.25 -40.05
N ALA A 18 -25.29 -12.39 -39.42
CA ALA A 18 -25.80 -11.43 -38.46
C ALA A 18 -24.92 -11.47 -37.20
N GLY A 19 -24.09 -10.45 -37.02
CA GLY A 19 -23.34 -10.24 -35.78
C GLY A 19 -24.30 -9.85 -34.66
N CYS A 20 -24.54 -10.76 -33.72
CA CYS A 20 -25.19 -10.44 -32.45
C CYS A 20 -24.24 -9.57 -31.62
N ALA A 21 -24.36 -8.25 -31.73
CA ALA A 21 -23.76 -7.32 -30.78
C ALA A 21 -24.54 -7.40 -29.46
N GLY A 22 -24.08 -8.24 -28.54
CA GLY A 22 -24.56 -8.27 -27.17
C GLY A 22 -24.15 -6.99 -26.44
N LEU A 23 -25.06 -6.02 -26.35
CA LEU A 23 -24.96 -4.91 -25.41
C LEU A 23 -25.08 -5.48 -23.99
N SER A 24 -23.93 -5.75 -23.36
CA SER A 24 -23.88 -6.13 -21.95
C SER A 24 -24.13 -4.88 -21.11
N HIS A 25 -25.38 -4.67 -20.71
CA HIS A 25 -25.73 -3.65 -19.73
C HIS A 25 -25.18 -4.06 -18.37
N ARG A 26 -24.04 -3.48 -17.99
CA ARG A 26 -23.48 -3.59 -16.64
C ARG A 26 -24.45 -2.91 -15.68
N ALA A 27 -25.10 -3.69 -14.81
CA ALA A 27 -25.96 -3.16 -13.77
C ALA A 27 -25.17 -2.18 -12.88
N PRO A 28 -25.76 -1.06 -12.43
CA PRO A 28 -25.09 -0.15 -11.52
C PRO A 28 -24.76 -0.88 -10.21
N PRO A 29 -23.62 -0.58 -9.56
CA PRO A 29 -23.26 -1.19 -8.29
C PRO A 29 -24.36 -0.91 -7.25
N THR A 30 -24.86 -1.97 -6.64
CA THR A 30 -25.75 -1.87 -5.49
C THR A 30 -25.06 -1.07 -4.39
N LYS A 31 -25.77 -0.11 -3.79
CA LYS A 31 -25.25 0.66 -2.66
C LYS A 31 -24.94 -0.30 -1.50
N VAL A 32 -23.69 -0.71 -1.37
CA VAL A 32 -23.20 -1.42 -0.18
C VAL A 32 -23.23 -0.40 0.96
N THR A 33 -24.06 -0.63 1.96
CA THR A 33 -24.01 0.15 3.20
C THR A 33 -22.60 0.01 3.78
N PRO A 34 -21.86 1.11 4.02
CA PRO A 34 -20.53 1.01 4.59
C PRO A 34 -20.59 0.26 5.92
N VAL A 35 -19.76 -0.76 6.11
CA VAL A 35 -19.73 -1.57 7.35
C VAL A 35 -19.43 -0.68 8.58
N ALA A 36 -18.77 0.47 8.37
CA ALA A 36 -18.54 1.50 9.38
C ALA A 36 -19.83 2.02 10.04
N GLU A 37 -20.97 1.96 9.36
CA GLU A 37 -22.28 2.38 9.88
C GLU A 37 -22.94 1.27 10.72
N ILE A 38 -22.69 0.00 10.37
CA ILE A 38 -23.21 -1.19 11.07
C ILE A 38 -22.43 -1.46 12.37
N ALA A 39 -21.10 -1.19 12.36
CA ALA A 39 -20.23 -1.36 13.53
C ALA A 39 -20.62 -0.48 14.74
N ARG A 40 -21.38 0.60 14.52
CA ARG A 40 -21.87 1.47 15.62
C ARG A 40 -23.13 0.96 16.32
N GLY A 41 -23.83 -0.02 15.74
CA GLY A 41 -25.14 -0.48 16.23
C GLY A 41 -25.21 -1.93 16.72
N GLY A 42 -24.22 -2.76 16.42
CA GLY A 42 -24.18 -4.16 16.83
C GLY A 42 -23.55 -4.32 18.21
N THR A 43 -24.30 -4.80 19.20
CA THR A 43 -23.69 -5.38 20.40
C THR A 43 -22.86 -6.57 19.95
N ALA A 44 -21.54 -6.40 19.92
CA ALA A 44 -20.59 -7.46 19.61
C ALA A 44 -20.86 -8.63 20.55
N THR A 45 -21.49 -9.69 20.02
CA THR A 45 -21.60 -10.96 20.72
C THR A 45 -20.18 -11.38 21.07
N ALA A 46 -19.95 -11.65 22.36
CA ALA A 46 -18.66 -11.96 22.96
C ALA A 46 -17.93 -13.05 22.15
N GLY A 47 -17.09 -12.60 21.21
CA GLY A 47 -16.28 -13.47 20.36
C GLY A 47 -15.14 -14.10 21.17
N ARG A 48 -14.40 -15.02 20.56
CA ARG A 48 -13.24 -15.68 21.20
C ARG A 48 -12.25 -14.66 21.79
N ASP A 49 -12.10 -13.48 21.20
CA ASP A 49 -11.24 -12.41 21.70
C ASP A 49 -11.74 -11.81 23.04
N ALA A 50 -13.06 -11.72 23.25
CA ALA A 50 -13.63 -11.37 24.55
C ALA A 50 -13.34 -12.45 25.62
N GLY A 51 -13.10 -13.69 25.20
CA GLY A 51 -12.57 -14.74 26.05
C GLY A 51 -11.12 -14.47 26.48
N CYS A 52 -10.28 -14.01 25.56
CA CYS A 52 -8.87 -13.66 25.81
C CYS A 52 -8.74 -12.50 26.81
N ALA A 53 -9.58 -11.46 26.66
CA ALA A 53 -9.55 -10.25 27.50
C ALA A 53 -9.79 -10.51 28.99
N LYS A 54 -10.38 -11.66 29.36
CA LYS A 54 -10.60 -12.05 30.76
C LYS A 54 -9.29 -12.26 31.54
N CYS A 55 -8.24 -12.70 30.84
CA CYS A 55 -6.91 -12.93 31.43
C CYS A 55 -5.84 -12.00 30.84
N HIS A 56 -5.97 -11.62 29.57
CA HIS A 56 -5.02 -10.78 28.81
C HIS A 56 -5.58 -9.37 28.56
N ALA A 57 -6.11 -8.75 29.61
CA ALA A 57 -6.82 -7.48 29.48
C ALA A 57 -5.93 -6.33 28.97
N ALA A 58 -4.62 -6.37 29.24
CA ALA A 58 -3.69 -5.34 28.76
C ALA A 58 -3.45 -5.47 27.25
N GLU A 59 -3.14 -6.68 26.80
CA GLU A 59 -2.87 -7.00 25.40
C GLU A 59 -4.14 -6.79 24.55
N SER A 60 -5.32 -7.15 25.06
CA SER A 60 -6.58 -6.87 24.37
C SER A 60 -6.82 -5.37 24.18
N ARG A 61 -6.57 -4.53 25.20
CA ARG A 61 -6.69 -3.07 25.06
C ARG A 61 -5.68 -2.49 24.07
N GLU A 62 -4.45 -3.00 24.06
CA GLU A 62 -3.44 -2.60 23.08
C GLU A 62 -3.89 -2.96 21.66
N TRP A 63 -4.31 -4.21 21.46
CA TRP A 63 -4.82 -4.72 20.19
C TRP A 63 -6.03 -3.93 19.67
N GLU A 64 -6.99 -3.58 20.53
CA GLU A 64 -8.19 -2.80 20.16
C GLU A 64 -7.84 -1.46 19.49
N THR A 65 -6.68 -0.88 19.82
CA THR A 65 -6.19 0.38 19.23
C THR A 65 -5.32 0.19 17.98
N SER A 66 -5.05 -1.05 17.59
CA SER A 66 -4.17 -1.38 16.47
C SER A 66 -4.88 -1.35 15.11
N LEU A 67 -4.08 -1.23 14.05
CA LEU A 67 -4.58 -1.43 12.69
C LEU A 67 -4.90 -2.88 12.35
N HIS A 68 -4.45 -3.84 13.16
CA HIS A 68 -4.85 -5.24 13.02
C HIS A 68 -6.31 -5.43 13.45
N HIS A 69 -6.73 -4.84 14.58
CA HIS A 69 -8.15 -4.83 14.95
C HIS A 69 -8.99 -4.06 13.92
N ALA A 70 -8.50 -2.90 13.47
CA ALA A 70 -9.22 -2.08 12.50
C ALA A 70 -9.10 -2.58 11.04
N SER A 71 -8.44 -3.71 10.77
CA SER A 71 -8.01 -4.09 9.41
C SER A 71 -9.18 -4.15 8.42
N PHE A 72 -10.33 -4.69 8.83
CA PHE A 72 -11.52 -4.74 7.99
C PHE A 72 -12.30 -3.43 8.00
N SER A 73 -12.41 -2.75 9.16
CA SER A 73 -13.24 -1.56 9.30
C SER A 73 -12.57 -0.27 8.84
N ASP A 74 -11.28 -0.32 8.53
CA ASP A 74 -10.49 0.81 8.10
C ASP A 74 -11.06 1.48 6.83
N GLY A 75 -11.14 2.81 6.85
CA GLY A 75 -11.76 3.57 5.77
C GLY A 75 -11.03 3.48 4.43
N ASP A 76 -9.70 3.36 4.43
CA ASP A 76 -8.94 3.20 3.18
C ASP A 76 -9.18 1.82 2.57
N PHE A 77 -9.12 0.78 3.41
CA PHE A 77 -9.44 -0.58 2.99
C PHE A 77 -10.89 -0.68 2.48
N GLN A 78 -11.87 -0.13 3.21
CA GLN A 78 -13.28 -0.18 2.80
C GLN A 78 -13.53 0.51 1.46
N ARG A 79 -12.81 1.60 1.15
CA ARG A 79 -12.86 2.23 -0.18
C ARG A 79 -12.35 1.30 -1.27
N SER A 80 -11.19 0.69 -1.08
CA SER A 80 -10.63 -0.26 -2.05
C SER A 80 -11.49 -1.52 -2.20
N PHE A 81 -12.00 -2.05 -1.09
CA PHE A 81 -12.86 -3.23 -1.07
C PHE A 81 -14.19 -2.97 -1.78
N ALA A 82 -14.75 -1.76 -1.71
CA ALA A 82 -15.94 -1.39 -2.47
C ALA A 82 -15.72 -1.43 -4.00
N VAL A 83 -14.48 -1.27 -4.46
CA VAL A 83 -14.11 -1.35 -5.89
C VAL A 83 -13.82 -2.79 -6.29
N GLU A 84 -13.08 -3.54 -5.47
CA GLU A 84 -12.62 -4.90 -5.76
C GLU A 84 -12.90 -5.84 -4.57
N PRO A 85 -14.16 -6.25 -4.34
CA PRO A 85 -14.56 -7.00 -3.16
C PRO A 85 -14.22 -8.48 -3.30
N LEU A 86 -12.95 -8.87 -3.28
CA LEU A 86 -12.53 -10.28 -3.41
C LEU A 86 -12.63 -11.06 -2.10
N ASP A 87 -12.93 -12.36 -2.17
CA ASP A 87 -12.96 -13.23 -0.99
C ASP A 87 -11.58 -13.29 -0.33
N PHE A 88 -10.54 -13.26 -1.17
CA PHE A 88 -9.15 -13.19 -0.77
C PHE A 88 -8.88 -12.08 0.27
N CYS A 89 -9.57 -10.93 0.20
CA CYS A 89 -9.36 -9.84 1.14
C CYS A 89 -9.61 -10.26 2.60
N PHE A 90 -10.53 -11.19 2.85
CA PHE A 90 -10.83 -11.68 4.20
C PHE A 90 -9.67 -12.47 4.80
N SER A 91 -8.85 -13.13 3.99
CA SER A 91 -7.69 -13.92 4.49
C SER A 91 -6.72 -13.07 5.31
N CYS A 92 -6.62 -11.79 4.99
CA CYS A 92 -5.72 -10.85 5.66
C CYS A 92 -6.48 -9.83 6.53
N HIS A 93 -7.61 -9.32 6.07
CA HIS A 93 -8.32 -8.22 6.75
C HIS A 93 -9.37 -8.69 7.73
N ALA A 94 -9.85 -9.94 7.65
CA ALA A 94 -10.87 -10.51 8.53
C ALA A 94 -10.73 -12.05 8.69
N PRO A 95 -9.53 -12.57 9.04
CA PRO A 95 -9.22 -14.01 8.98
C PRO A 95 -10.11 -14.91 9.87
N GLN A 96 -10.78 -14.35 10.89
CA GLN A 96 -11.70 -15.11 11.75
C GLN A 96 -13.19 -14.89 11.42
N ALA A 97 -13.52 -14.24 10.30
CA ALA A 97 -14.88 -14.21 9.80
C ALA A 97 -15.24 -15.58 9.21
N ALA A 98 -16.42 -16.11 9.54
CA ALA A 98 -16.89 -17.38 8.99
C ALA A 98 -17.24 -17.29 7.49
N GLY A 99 -17.44 -16.08 6.98
CA GLY A 99 -17.84 -15.78 5.62
C GLY A 99 -18.12 -14.28 5.47
N ARG A 100 -18.52 -13.85 4.28
CA ARG A 100 -18.84 -12.43 4.00
C ARG A 100 -20.05 -11.91 4.77
N ASP A 101 -20.96 -12.80 5.11
CA ASP A 101 -22.16 -12.55 5.88
C ASP A 101 -21.88 -12.45 7.39
N ASP A 102 -20.73 -12.93 7.87
CA ASP A 102 -20.27 -12.77 9.25
C ASP A 102 -19.66 -11.38 9.49
N LEU A 103 -20.49 -10.33 9.42
CA LEU A 103 -20.06 -8.95 9.65
C LEU A 103 -19.54 -8.72 11.07
N ALA A 104 -20.11 -9.42 12.06
CA ALA A 104 -19.63 -9.36 13.44
C ALA A 104 -18.22 -9.97 13.56
N GLY A 105 -17.93 -11.01 12.78
CA GLY A 105 -16.59 -11.57 12.67
C GLY A 105 -15.63 -10.71 11.89
N ALA A 106 -16.08 -10.09 10.81
CA ALA A 106 -15.27 -9.18 10.03
C ALA A 106 -14.90 -7.92 10.83
N ALA A 107 -15.80 -7.41 11.68
CA ALA A 107 -15.54 -6.27 12.55
C ALA A 107 -14.40 -6.50 13.57
N ARG A 108 -14.03 -7.75 13.86
CA ARG A 108 -12.87 -8.07 14.72
C ARG A 108 -11.53 -7.82 14.01
N GLY A 109 -11.51 -7.71 12.69
CA GLY A 109 -10.27 -7.64 11.92
C GLY A 109 -9.38 -8.87 12.13
N VAL A 110 -8.08 -8.63 12.26
CA VAL A 110 -7.10 -9.64 12.68
C VAL A 110 -7.09 -9.72 14.20
N GLY A 111 -7.91 -10.60 14.76
CA GLY A 111 -8.01 -10.86 16.20
C GLY A 111 -6.98 -11.85 16.75
N CYS A 112 -7.04 -12.10 18.06
CA CYS A 112 -6.02 -12.82 18.81
C CYS A 112 -5.74 -14.22 18.25
N ALA A 113 -6.82 -14.96 17.94
CA ALA A 113 -6.72 -16.35 17.48
C ALA A 113 -6.09 -16.50 16.09
N SER A 114 -6.00 -15.43 15.30
CA SER A 114 -5.32 -15.46 13.98
C SER A 114 -3.82 -15.54 14.12
N CYS A 115 -3.26 -14.86 15.12
CA CYS A 115 -1.83 -14.90 15.42
C CYS A 115 -1.48 -15.98 16.45
N HIS A 116 -2.45 -16.36 17.30
CA HIS A 116 -2.32 -17.39 18.33
C HIS A 116 -3.29 -18.56 18.07
N PRO A 117 -3.09 -19.35 17.01
CA PRO A 117 -4.01 -20.43 16.62
C PRO A 117 -4.03 -21.60 17.62
N THR A 118 -2.98 -21.73 18.44
CA THR A 118 -2.91 -22.72 19.52
C THR A 118 -3.08 -22.03 20.86
N ALA A 119 -4.16 -22.36 21.59
CA ALA A 119 -4.35 -21.87 22.94
C ALA A 119 -3.48 -22.70 23.92
N HIS A 120 -2.71 -22.01 24.76
CA HIS A 120 -2.10 -22.47 26.02
C HIS A 120 -1.46 -23.88 25.99
N GLY A 121 -0.13 -23.93 25.87
CA GLY A 121 0.65 -25.14 26.18
C GLY A 121 1.88 -25.38 25.30
N ALA A 122 1.94 -24.77 24.12
CA ALA A 122 3.18 -24.65 23.36
C ALA A 122 3.81 -23.29 23.68
N THR A 123 5.12 -23.25 23.89
CA THR A 123 5.93 -22.02 23.76
C THR A 123 5.96 -21.60 22.29
N ALA A 124 4.79 -21.49 21.65
CA ALA A 124 4.63 -20.91 20.34
C ALA A 124 4.82 -19.41 20.54
N ARG A 125 6.08 -18.99 20.69
CA ARG A 125 6.47 -17.70 20.15
C ARG A 125 5.86 -17.68 18.76
N VAL A 126 5.14 -16.61 18.42
CA VAL A 126 4.87 -16.29 17.02
C VAL A 126 6.21 -16.43 16.32
N GLU A 127 6.44 -17.57 15.65
CA GLU A 127 7.78 -17.93 15.21
C GLU A 127 8.23 -16.81 14.30
N ALA A 128 9.34 -16.16 14.65
CA ALA A 128 9.80 -14.87 14.16
C ALA A 128 9.51 -14.63 12.66
N GLY A 129 8.28 -14.22 12.32
CA GLY A 129 7.82 -13.94 10.95
C GLY A 129 6.81 -14.92 10.30
N ARG A 130 6.66 -16.19 10.72
CA ARG A 130 5.78 -17.19 10.06
C ARG A 130 4.27 -16.93 10.21
N SER A 131 3.86 -16.06 11.14
CA SER A 131 2.47 -15.59 11.21
C SER A 131 2.27 -14.29 10.43
N CYS A 132 3.35 -13.55 10.14
CA CYS A 132 3.30 -12.25 9.51
C CYS A 132 3.31 -12.39 7.98
N ASP A 133 4.04 -13.37 7.46
CA ASP A 133 4.22 -13.60 6.03
C ASP A 133 2.92 -13.92 5.29
N HIS A 134 1.97 -14.60 5.93
CA HIS A 134 0.65 -14.87 5.34
C HIS A 134 -0.07 -13.60 4.86
N CYS A 135 0.12 -12.48 5.56
CA CYS A 135 -0.53 -11.21 5.24
C CYS A 135 0.43 -10.16 4.66
N HIS A 136 1.73 -10.25 4.95
CA HIS A 136 2.73 -9.25 4.55
C HIS A 136 3.62 -9.65 3.37
N GLU A 137 3.37 -10.81 2.77
CA GLU A 137 3.99 -11.31 1.54
C GLU A 137 2.92 -11.98 0.67
N PHE A 138 2.37 -11.28 -0.32
CA PHE A 138 1.33 -11.85 -1.18
C PHE A 138 1.22 -11.20 -2.56
N SER A 139 0.74 -12.00 -3.51
CA SER A 139 0.16 -11.56 -4.78
C SER A 139 -1.35 -11.78 -4.76
N PHE A 140 -2.09 -11.00 -5.55
CA PHE A 140 -3.49 -11.34 -5.80
C PHE A 140 -3.59 -12.63 -6.64
N PRO A 141 -4.67 -13.42 -6.52
CA PRO A 141 -4.83 -14.69 -7.24
C PRO A 141 -4.55 -14.61 -8.74
N ASP A 142 -4.94 -13.51 -9.39
CA ASP A 142 -4.82 -13.32 -10.85
C ASP A 142 -3.66 -12.38 -11.25
N ARG A 143 -2.73 -12.08 -10.33
CA ARG A 143 -1.62 -11.15 -10.60
C ARG A 143 -0.28 -11.81 -10.25
N ALA A 144 0.67 -11.73 -11.19
CA ALA A 144 2.02 -12.27 -10.98
C ALA A 144 2.82 -11.40 -9.99
N GLU A 145 2.75 -10.08 -10.16
CA GLU A 145 3.49 -9.13 -9.33
C GLU A 145 2.93 -9.07 -7.89
N PRO A 146 3.81 -9.08 -6.86
CA PRO A 146 3.37 -9.06 -5.47
C PRO A 146 2.75 -7.71 -5.12
N MET A 147 1.58 -7.74 -4.48
CA MET A 147 0.97 -6.55 -3.89
C MET A 147 1.79 -6.10 -2.66
N GLN A 148 2.25 -7.04 -1.85
CA GLN A 148 3.20 -6.80 -0.77
C GLN A 148 4.36 -7.80 -0.85
N LYS A 149 5.58 -7.31 -0.67
CA LYS A 149 6.82 -8.11 -0.66
C LYS A 149 7.68 -7.83 0.59
N THR A 150 7.02 -7.49 1.70
CA THR A 150 7.67 -6.97 2.93
C THR A 150 8.61 -7.99 3.55
N VAL A 151 8.26 -9.28 3.47
CA VAL A 151 9.09 -10.34 4.05
C VAL A 151 10.32 -10.57 3.18
N THR A 152 10.16 -10.57 1.86
CA THR A 152 11.29 -10.61 0.93
C THR A 152 12.22 -9.41 1.14
N GLU A 153 11.68 -8.21 1.30
CA GLU A 153 12.47 -7.01 1.61
C GLU A 153 13.21 -7.12 2.96
N HIS A 154 12.54 -7.61 3.99
CA HIS A 154 13.11 -7.78 5.33
C HIS A 154 14.26 -8.81 5.34
N ARG A 155 14.06 -9.95 4.66
CA ARG A 155 15.10 -10.99 4.51
C ARG A 155 16.35 -10.47 3.81
N ASN A 156 16.18 -9.53 2.89
CA ASN A 156 17.28 -8.90 2.16
C ASN A 156 17.89 -7.69 2.90
N GLY A 157 17.27 -7.26 4.00
CA GLY A 157 17.76 -6.18 4.83
C GLY A 157 18.86 -6.62 5.81
N SER A 158 19.58 -5.65 6.37
CA SER A 158 20.74 -5.89 7.22
C SER A 158 20.51 -5.62 8.71
N LEU A 159 19.28 -5.25 9.12
CA LEU A 159 18.99 -4.82 10.49
C LEU A 159 19.09 -5.96 11.53
N GLY A 160 18.95 -7.22 11.11
CA GLY A 160 19.10 -8.40 11.98
C GLY A 160 18.05 -8.54 13.10
N LYS A 161 17.03 -7.68 13.14
CA LYS A 161 15.90 -7.72 14.09
C LYS A 161 14.72 -8.47 13.47
N SER A 162 13.97 -9.25 14.24
CA SER A 162 12.73 -9.86 13.76
C SER A 162 11.60 -8.83 13.66
N CYS A 163 10.49 -9.19 12.99
CA CYS A 163 9.32 -8.33 12.90
C CYS A 163 8.80 -7.95 14.30
N VAL A 164 8.75 -8.92 15.22
CA VAL A 164 8.23 -8.74 16.57
C VAL A 164 9.14 -7.86 17.43
N ASP A 165 10.47 -7.93 17.25
CA ASP A 165 11.42 -7.11 18.01
C ASP A 165 11.22 -5.60 17.75
N CYS A 166 10.76 -5.22 16.55
CA CYS A 166 10.54 -3.83 16.15
C CYS A 166 9.08 -3.38 16.31
N HIS A 167 8.12 -4.20 15.86
CA HIS A 167 6.71 -3.81 15.79
C HIS A 167 5.92 -4.14 17.06
N MET A 168 6.37 -5.10 17.87
CA MET A 168 5.78 -5.43 19.17
C MET A 168 6.79 -5.11 20.28
N ARG A 169 7.03 -3.82 20.51
CA ARG A 169 8.07 -3.36 21.43
C ARG A 169 7.83 -3.87 22.85
N PRO A 170 8.87 -4.09 23.66
CA PRO A 170 8.70 -4.38 25.07
C PRO A 170 7.90 -3.27 25.77
N GLY A 171 6.82 -3.66 26.45
CA GLY A 171 5.94 -2.80 27.23
C GLY A 171 5.80 -3.28 28.68
N LYS A 172 4.90 -2.65 29.44
CA LYS A 172 4.58 -3.09 30.81
C LYS A 172 3.78 -4.39 30.74
N GLY A 173 4.42 -5.52 31.03
CA GLY A 173 3.76 -6.83 31.10
C GLY A 173 4.01 -7.76 29.90
N GLY A 174 4.79 -7.35 28.90
CA GLY A 174 5.08 -8.21 27.75
C GLY A 174 5.42 -7.40 26.49
N LEU A 175 5.13 -8.00 25.33
CA LEU A 175 5.23 -7.32 24.04
C LEU A 175 3.96 -6.50 23.78
N ASP A 176 4.13 -5.31 23.22
CA ASP A 176 3.05 -4.36 22.92
C ASP A 176 2.25 -4.76 21.68
N HIS A 177 0.95 -5.02 21.84
CA HIS A 177 0.04 -5.46 20.78
C HIS A 177 -0.61 -4.30 19.99
N ARG A 178 -0.08 -3.08 20.09
CA ARG A 178 -0.52 -1.96 19.22
C ARG A 178 0.02 -2.04 17.80
N PHE A 179 1.10 -2.80 17.59
CA PHE A 179 1.78 -2.97 16.30
C PHE A 179 2.15 -1.62 15.65
N TRP A 180 3.20 -0.98 16.17
CA TRP A 180 3.63 0.34 15.73
C TRP A 180 3.99 0.35 14.23
N THR A 181 3.24 1.11 13.44
CA THR A 181 3.27 1.07 11.95
C THR A 181 3.11 2.46 11.34
N ALA A 182 2.91 2.54 10.02
CA ALA A 182 2.93 3.75 9.22
C ALA A 182 1.82 4.79 9.49
N ARG A 183 0.97 4.61 10.51
CA ARG A 183 0.04 5.65 11.00
C ARG A 183 0.50 6.32 12.30
N ASP A 184 1.69 5.97 12.78
CA ASP A 184 2.40 6.73 13.81
C ASP A 184 3.34 7.74 13.13
N PRO A 185 3.03 9.05 13.16
CA PRO A 185 3.85 10.07 12.51
C PRO A 185 5.21 10.27 13.21
N GLU A 186 5.34 9.97 14.50
CA GLU A 186 6.62 10.02 15.20
C GLU A 186 7.51 8.87 14.75
N LEU A 187 6.96 7.66 14.64
CA LEU A 187 7.66 6.51 14.04
C LEU A 187 8.15 6.83 12.63
N LEU A 188 7.29 7.38 11.77
CA LEU A 188 7.66 7.73 10.39
C LEU A 188 8.83 8.73 10.36
N ARG A 189 8.77 9.79 11.17
CA ARG A 189 9.84 10.81 11.24
C ARG A 189 11.17 10.23 11.70
N ARG A 190 11.17 9.41 12.76
CA ARG A 190 12.42 8.79 13.26
C ARG A 190 12.96 7.68 12.35
N SER A 191 12.16 7.19 11.39
CA SER A 191 12.57 6.11 10.47
C SER A 191 13.39 6.60 9.27
N LEU A 192 13.47 7.92 9.06
CA LEU A 192 14.19 8.53 7.94
C LEU A 192 15.12 9.64 8.43
N ALA A 193 16.41 9.51 8.12
CA ALA A 193 17.40 10.55 8.30
C ALA A 193 17.74 11.21 6.95
N VAL A 194 17.95 12.53 6.98
CA VAL A 194 18.55 13.29 5.88
C VAL A 194 20.00 13.58 6.26
N ASP A 195 20.90 12.70 5.86
CA ASP A 195 22.33 12.81 6.17
C ASP A 195 22.94 14.04 5.49
N ARG A 196 22.43 14.41 4.31
CA ARG A 196 22.85 15.61 3.57
C ARG A 196 21.72 16.17 2.72
N ALA A 197 21.61 17.49 2.66
CA ALA A 197 20.86 18.19 1.61
C ALA A 197 21.62 19.46 1.24
N ARG A 198 22.19 19.51 0.04
CA ARG A 198 23.06 20.59 -0.42
C ARG A 198 22.54 21.16 -1.73
N MET A 199 22.62 22.47 -1.87
CA MET A 199 22.42 23.15 -3.14
C MET A 199 23.80 23.48 -3.72
N ALA A 200 24.08 22.93 -4.91
CA ALA A 200 25.25 23.24 -5.71
C ALA A 200 24.81 23.86 -7.04
N ALA A 201 25.77 24.31 -7.84
CA ALA A 201 25.48 24.82 -9.17
C ALA A 201 24.76 23.75 -10.00
N GLY A 202 23.53 24.04 -10.44
CA GLY A 202 22.72 23.19 -11.32
C GLY A 202 21.97 22.04 -10.63
N GLU A 203 22.21 21.73 -9.35
CA GLU A 203 21.45 20.68 -8.65
C GLU A 203 21.29 20.90 -7.13
N VAL A 204 20.21 20.33 -6.59
CA VAL A 204 20.04 20.02 -5.17
C VAL A 204 20.23 18.52 -4.98
N GLU A 205 21.19 18.14 -4.15
CA GLU A 205 21.45 16.73 -3.79
C GLU A 205 20.99 16.46 -2.35
N ILE A 206 20.19 15.41 -2.18
CA ILE A 206 19.61 14.99 -0.91
C ILE A 206 19.99 13.52 -0.67
N ALA A 207 20.79 13.26 0.37
CA ALA A 207 21.17 11.93 0.81
C ALA A 207 20.26 11.49 1.97
N LEU A 208 19.53 10.41 1.75
CA LEU A 208 18.56 9.81 2.64
C LEU A 208 19.11 8.51 3.20
N ARG A 209 18.78 8.21 4.46
CA ARG A 209 19.09 6.93 5.10
C ARG A 209 17.94 6.49 5.99
N THR A 210 17.60 5.21 5.95
CA THR A 210 16.64 4.64 6.89
C THR A 210 17.29 4.41 8.26
N VAL A 211 16.51 4.58 9.32
CA VAL A 211 16.96 4.41 10.70
C VAL A 211 16.05 3.40 11.37
N ASP A 212 16.62 2.30 11.88
CA ASP A 212 15.87 1.19 12.47
C ASP A 212 14.78 0.59 11.54
N VAL A 213 15.01 0.58 10.21
CA VAL A 213 14.11 -0.05 9.23
C VAL A 213 14.82 -1.24 8.57
N GLY A 214 14.23 -2.43 8.67
CA GLY A 214 14.79 -3.68 8.13
C GLY A 214 14.30 -4.07 6.74
N HIS A 215 13.29 -3.39 6.21
CA HIS A 215 12.68 -3.61 4.89
C HIS A 215 12.78 -2.33 4.04
N ALA A 216 12.17 -2.29 2.85
CA ALA A 216 12.12 -1.05 2.08
C ALA A 216 11.38 0.05 2.86
N PHE A 217 11.76 1.31 2.65
CA PHE A 217 11.00 2.46 3.16
C PHE A 217 10.44 3.28 1.99
N PRO A 218 9.11 3.33 1.82
CA PRO A 218 8.07 2.66 2.61
C PRO A 218 7.79 1.22 2.14
N THR A 219 7.50 0.29 3.05
CA THR A 219 7.07 -1.09 2.70
C THR A 219 5.53 -1.22 2.72
N GLY A 220 5.03 -2.38 2.30
CA GLY A 220 3.63 -2.76 2.30
C GLY A 220 3.00 -2.65 0.91
N ASP A 221 1.73 -2.21 0.90
CA ASP A 221 0.93 -2.03 -0.31
C ASP A 221 1.49 -0.96 -1.27
N LEU A 222 0.99 -0.96 -2.51
CA LEU A 222 1.43 -0.05 -3.59
C LEU A 222 0.99 1.41 -3.39
N PHE A 223 0.23 1.69 -2.35
CA PHE A 223 -0.41 2.98 -2.10
C PHE A 223 0.47 3.90 -1.27
N ARG A 224 1.73 3.54 -1.03
CA ARG A 224 2.66 4.26 -0.15
C ARG A 224 3.84 4.79 -0.95
N ARG A 225 4.19 6.05 -0.72
CA ARG A 225 5.33 6.67 -1.39
C ARG A 225 6.02 7.70 -0.51
N ILE A 226 7.29 7.97 -0.79
CA ILE A 226 7.98 9.16 -0.31
C ILE A 226 8.00 10.18 -1.44
N VAL A 227 7.60 11.41 -1.15
CA VAL A 227 7.67 12.53 -2.09
C VAL A 227 8.75 13.49 -1.61
N VAL A 228 9.75 13.71 -2.46
CA VAL A 228 10.79 14.72 -2.27
C VAL A 228 10.45 15.89 -3.20
N ARG A 229 9.94 16.98 -2.63
CA ARG A 229 9.66 18.22 -3.36
C ARG A 229 10.79 19.21 -3.15
N VAL A 230 11.29 19.78 -4.23
CA VAL A 230 12.28 20.86 -4.23
C VAL A 230 11.73 21.98 -5.09
N TRP A 231 11.49 23.14 -4.48
CA TRP A 231 11.20 24.36 -5.23
C TRP A 231 12.31 25.38 -5.01
N THR A 232 12.57 26.18 -6.03
CA THR A 232 13.64 27.17 -6.02
C THR A 232 13.09 28.56 -6.24
N GLU A 233 13.79 29.55 -5.69
CA GLU A 233 13.50 30.97 -5.87
C GLU A 233 14.75 31.72 -6.31
N ASP A 234 14.57 32.75 -7.12
CA ASP A 234 15.64 33.71 -7.44
C ASP A 234 15.89 34.70 -6.28
N ALA A 235 16.80 35.66 -6.50
CA ALA A 235 17.17 36.67 -5.51
C ALA A 235 16.02 37.61 -5.11
N HIS A 236 14.95 37.66 -5.90
CA HIS A 236 13.76 38.47 -5.65
C HIS A 236 12.61 37.68 -5.02
N GLY A 237 12.81 36.37 -4.77
CA GLY A 237 11.78 35.48 -4.22
C GLY A 237 10.80 34.96 -5.27
N VAL A 238 11.11 35.07 -6.56
CA VAL A 238 10.27 34.50 -7.63
C VAL A 238 10.59 33.02 -7.78
N ILE A 239 9.57 32.16 -7.79
CA ILE A 239 9.76 30.72 -7.99
C ILE A 239 10.33 30.46 -9.39
N THR A 240 11.49 29.80 -9.44
CA THR A 240 12.20 29.45 -10.68
C THR A 240 12.01 28.00 -11.09
N SER A 241 11.72 27.10 -10.15
CA SER A 241 11.35 25.71 -10.42
C SER A 241 10.57 25.10 -9.25
N ASP A 242 9.79 24.06 -9.54
CA ASP A 242 9.10 23.25 -8.54
C ASP A 242 9.04 21.80 -9.03
N ASN A 243 9.83 20.94 -8.40
CA ASN A 243 10.03 19.56 -8.84
C ASN A 243 9.64 18.59 -7.72
N GLU A 244 8.89 17.55 -8.07
CA GLU A 244 8.60 16.42 -7.18
C GLU A 244 9.26 15.14 -7.70
N THR A 245 10.03 14.48 -6.83
CA THR A 245 10.53 13.13 -7.05
C THR A 245 9.78 12.15 -6.17
N ILE A 246 9.10 11.19 -6.81
CA ILE A 246 8.37 10.12 -6.14
C ILE A 246 9.28 8.90 -5.98
N LEU A 247 9.37 8.40 -4.75
CA LEU A 247 10.05 7.17 -4.39
C LEU A 247 8.99 6.12 -4.01
N GLY A 248 8.83 5.13 -4.88
CA GLY A 248 7.80 4.10 -4.80
C GLY A 248 8.07 2.98 -5.81
N ARG A 249 7.23 1.95 -5.77
CA ARG A 249 7.17 0.92 -6.82
C ARG A 249 6.38 1.48 -8.01
N ARG A 250 6.84 1.23 -9.23
CA ARG A 250 6.20 1.65 -10.48
C ARG A 250 5.90 0.44 -11.33
N PHE A 251 4.74 0.48 -11.96
CA PHE A 251 4.27 -0.59 -12.81
C PHE A 251 3.90 -0.06 -14.18
N ASP A 252 4.16 -0.86 -15.21
CA ASP A 252 3.62 -0.65 -16.54
C ASP A 252 2.33 -1.44 -16.69
N HIS A 253 1.36 -0.84 -17.38
CA HIS A 253 0.05 -1.42 -17.66
C HIS A 253 -0.07 -1.89 -19.12
N GLN A 254 1.00 -1.85 -19.92
CA GLN A 254 0.95 -2.26 -21.31
C GLN A 254 1.50 -3.70 -21.58
N HIS A 255 0.73 -4.47 -22.38
CA HIS A 255 1.14 -5.68 -23.12
C HIS A 255 1.39 -7.00 -22.36
N THR A 256 0.50 -7.40 -21.45
CA THR A 256 0.23 -8.84 -21.31
C THR A 256 -1.22 -9.06 -21.72
N GLY A 257 -1.50 -10.01 -22.63
CA GLY A 257 -2.84 -10.29 -23.16
C GLY A 257 -3.88 -10.72 -22.11
N MET A 258 -3.54 -10.63 -20.82
CA MET A 258 -4.39 -10.88 -19.66
C MET A 258 -4.33 -9.73 -18.62
N GLY A 259 -4.23 -8.47 -19.05
CA GLY A 259 -4.45 -7.33 -18.15
C GLY A 259 -3.51 -7.22 -16.93
N GLY A 260 -2.34 -7.86 -16.98
CA GLY A 260 -1.37 -7.86 -15.90
C GLY A 260 -0.56 -6.57 -15.88
N SER A 261 -0.24 -6.10 -14.67
CA SER A 261 0.69 -4.99 -14.43
C SER A 261 2.06 -5.55 -14.07
N LEU A 262 3.12 -5.09 -14.74
CA LEU A 262 4.51 -5.53 -14.51
C LEU A 262 5.26 -4.46 -13.71
N GLU A 263 5.96 -4.85 -12.64
CA GLU A 263 6.83 -3.91 -11.93
C GLU A 263 8.03 -3.58 -12.81
N VAL A 264 8.16 -2.30 -13.19
CA VAL A 264 9.24 -1.83 -14.06
C VAL A 264 10.34 -1.10 -13.29
N ARG A 265 10.04 -0.63 -12.07
CA ARG A 265 11.00 0.13 -11.25
C ARG A 265 10.61 0.16 -9.79
N ASP A 266 11.61 0.05 -8.90
CA ASP A 266 11.46 0.29 -7.46
C ASP A 266 12.44 1.39 -7.03
N ASP A 267 11.92 2.57 -6.73
CA ASP A 267 12.72 3.74 -6.32
C ASP A 267 12.73 3.95 -4.81
N ARG A 268 12.20 3.02 -4.02
CA ARG A 268 12.14 3.15 -2.57
C ARG A 268 13.53 3.10 -1.93
N ILE A 269 13.59 3.38 -0.64
CA ILE A 269 14.84 3.48 0.10
C ILE A 269 15.16 2.11 0.71
N PHE A 270 16.32 1.55 0.35
CA PHE A 270 16.88 0.32 0.90
C PHE A 270 18.17 0.66 1.65
N GLY A 271 18.06 1.02 2.93
CA GLY A 271 19.20 1.51 3.72
C GLY A 271 19.55 2.96 3.40
N THR A 272 20.03 3.25 2.19
CA THR A 272 20.41 4.62 1.76
C THR A 272 19.91 4.93 0.37
N ARG A 273 19.66 6.22 0.08
CA ARG A 273 19.32 6.69 -1.26
C ARG A 273 19.73 8.14 -1.46
N THR A 274 20.25 8.47 -2.65
CA THR A 274 20.50 9.85 -3.04
C THR A 274 19.49 10.30 -4.09
N VAL A 275 18.85 11.44 -3.85
CA VAL A 275 17.97 12.13 -4.80
C VAL A 275 18.71 13.37 -5.29
N ARG A 276 18.74 13.58 -6.61
CA ARG A 276 19.30 14.76 -7.26
C ARG A 276 18.20 15.45 -8.05
N VAL A 277 18.01 16.74 -7.80
CA VAL A 277 16.99 17.55 -8.46
C VAL A 277 17.68 18.69 -9.20
N PRO A 278 17.49 18.82 -10.53
CA PRO A 278 18.07 19.92 -11.28
C PRO A 278 17.50 21.27 -10.80
N VAL A 279 18.36 22.28 -10.70
CA VAL A 279 17.95 23.65 -10.35
C VAL A 279 18.42 24.65 -11.41
N PRO A 280 17.61 25.68 -11.73
CA PRO A 280 18.01 26.75 -12.64
C PRO A 280 19.25 27.52 -12.16
N GLU A 281 20.05 28.04 -13.08
CA GLU A 281 21.26 28.82 -12.76
C GLU A 281 20.96 30.10 -11.97
N ASN A 282 19.79 30.70 -12.18
CA ASN A 282 19.36 31.91 -11.46
C ASN A 282 18.73 31.62 -10.08
N ALA A 283 18.68 30.35 -9.64
CA ALA A 283 18.18 30.00 -8.32
C ALA A 283 19.12 30.51 -7.22
N ALA A 284 18.61 31.39 -6.36
CA ALA A 284 19.33 31.92 -5.20
C ALA A 284 19.02 31.15 -3.91
N ARG A 285 17.87 30.45 -3.87
CA ARG A 285 17.43 29.63 -2.73
C ARG A 285 16.73 28.37 -3.24
N ALA A 286 16.78 27.31 -2.44
CA ALA A 286 15.99 26.10 -2.66
C ALA A 286 15.35 25.67 -1.35
N SER A 287 14.09 25.25 -1.39
CA SER A 287 13.41 24.68 -0.24
C SER A 287 13.13 23.21 -0.52
N VAL A 288 13.51 22.35 0.43
CA VAL A 288 13.34 20.90 0.34
C VAL A 288 12.28 20.46 1.32
N ARG A 289 11.25 19.75 0.83
CA ARG A 289 10.24 19.11 1.68
C ARG A 289 10.12 17.63 1.34
N ILE A 290 10.16 16.78 2.37
CA ILE A 290 9.99 15.33 2.24
C ILE A 290 8.73 14.90 2.99
N ARG A 291 7.86 14.16 2.31
CA ARG A 291 6.59 13.66 2.85
C ARG A 291 6.46 12.16 2.64
N TYR A 292 5.90 11.47 3.62
CA TYR A 292 5.30 10.16 3.42
C TYR A 292 3.86 10.35 3.02
N GLU A 293 3.44 9.72 1.92
CA GLU A 293 2.07 9.82 1.43
C GLU A 293 1.44 8.45 1.29
N ARG A 294 0.14 8.41 1.58
CA ARG A 294 -0.76 7.33 1.22
C ARG A 294 -1.72 7.81 0.15
N VAL A 295 -1.87 7.03 -0.91
CA VAL A 295 -2.53 7.47 -2.13
C VAL A 295 -3.47 6.42 -2.72
N ALA A 296 -4.54 6.83 -3.40
CA ALA A 296 -5.22 5.97 -4.36
C ALA A 296 -4.90 6.39 -5.78
N VAL A 297 -4.78 5.39 -6.65
CA VAL A 297 -4.75 5.59 -8.08
C VAL A 297 -6.19 5.54 -8.56
N ASP A 298 -6.77 6.71 -8.81
CA ASP A 298 -8.14 6.83 -9.32
C ASP A 298 -8.18 6.52 -10.83
N THR A 299 -7.15 6.98 -11.55
CA THR A 299 -6.84 6.61 -12.93
C THR A 299 -5.31 6.56 -13.08
N PRO A 300 -4.76 5.95 -14.15
CA PRO A 300 -3.30 5.94 -14.37
C PRO A 300 -2.66 7.35 -14.38
N GLN A 301 -3.46 8.41 -14.61
CA GLN A 301 -3.03 9.81 -14.65
C GLN A 301 -3.43 10.61 -13.41
N MET A 302 -4.26 10.06 -12.51
CA MET A 302 -4.80 10.80 -11.36
C MET A 302 -4.62 10.01 -10.08
N THR A 303 -3.91 10.62 -9.14
CA THR A 303 -3.62 10.05 -7.82
C THR A 303 -4.18 10.96 -6.75
N SER A 304 -5.13 10.46 -5.96
CA SER A 304 -5.61 11.16 -4.77
C SER A 304 -4.72 10.87 -3.57
N VAL A 305 -4.35 11.91 -2.82
CA VAL A 305 -3.59 11.76 -1.57
C VAL A 305 -4.59 11.65 -0.42
N PHE A 306 -4.63 10.48 0.24
CA PHE A 306 -5.48 10.24 1.39
C PHE A 306 -4.90 10.80 2.68
N ASP A 307 -3.58 10.71 2.81
CA ASP A 307 -2.86 11.15 4.00
C ASP A 307 -1.44 11.54 3.61
N SER A 308 -0.90 12.54 4.31
CA SER A 308 0.42 13.09 4.06
C SER A 308 1.09 13.47 5.38
N THR A 309 2.16 12.77 5.72
CA THR A 309 2.95 13.03 6.92
C THR A 309 4.25 13.73 6.54
N PRO A 310 4.50 14.97 7.03
CA PRO A 310 5.78 15.64 6.79
C PRO A 310 6.90 14.99 7.60
N LEU A 311 7.99 14.66 6.90
CA LEU A 311 9.16 13.98 7.47
C LEU A 311 10.36 14.92 7.65
N PHE A 312 10.54 15.86 6.72
CA PHE A 312 11.68 16.78 6.71
C PHE A 312 11.34 18.05 5.94
N GLU A 313 11.86 19.18 6.40
CA GLU A 313 11.80 20.45 5.70
C GLU A 313 13.07 21.25 5.97
N ARG A 314 13.66 21.85 4.92
CA ARG A 314 14.83 22.71 5.05
C ARG A 314 15.00 23.65 3.86
N ASP A 315 15.35 24.89 4.16
CA ASP A 315 15.80 25.87 3.17
C ASP A 315 17.31 25.77 2.99
N LEU A 316 17.75 25.94 1.75
CA LEU A 316 19.13 25.83 1.29
C LEU A 316 19.49 27.09 0.53
N THR A 317 20.75 27.51 0.70
CA THR A 317 21.42 28.50 -0.14
C THR A 317 22.56 27.84 -0.92
N PRO A 318 22.96 28.38 -2.08
CA PRO A 318 24.10 27.88 -2.83
C PRO A 318 25.35 27.84 -1.95
N GLN A 319 26.03 26.69 -1.91
CA GLN A 319 27.33 26.60 -1.25
C GLN A 319 28.43 27.16 -2.16
N PRO A 320 29.44 27.86 -1.62
CA PRO A 320 30.63 28.24 -2.38
C PRO A 320 31.29 26.97 -2.95
N GLN A 321 31.78 27.04 -4.18
CA GLN A 321 32.65 25.98 -4.71
C GLN A 321 33.92 25.95 -3.83
N GLN A 322 34.16 24.81 -3.16
CA GLN A 322 35.42 24.54 -2.45
C GLN A 322 36.49 24.09 -3.43
#